data_AF-A0A7K3XM16-F1
#
_entry.id   AF-A0A7K3XM16-F1
#
_cell.length_a   1.000
_cell.length_b   1.000
_cell.length_c   1.000
_cell.angle_alpha   90.00
_cell.angle_beta   90.00
_cell.angle_gamma   90.00
#
_symmetry.space_group_name_H-M   'P 1'
#
loop_
_entity.id
_entity.type
_entity.pdbx_description
1 polymer ?
#
loop_
_entity_poly.entity_id
_entity_poly.type
_entity_poly.pdbx_seq_one_letter_code
_entity_poly.pdbx_strand_id
1 'polypeptide(L)'
;QWVLQDGIAYLFPQSVKINASNQSETGSWYKINHQSDSPKDLITKDVFKIWINHGVKPANATYQYIVVPSTNEKELTEQGDRKLMILSNTAEIQAVQHTGLNIIEMIFYHAGQIKLSGDLKIGMDSPGLVMVKMDRSKLKTITVADPSRKLGRIHLTVSDKKGLNFASLWNNEKGNSEITIDLPQTVYAGKSVTIEL
;
A
#
# COMPACT_ATOMS: atom_id res chain seq x y z
N GLN A 1 4.63 -10.82 16.06
CA GLN A 1 3.47 -11.37 16.83
C GLN A 1 2.29 -11.48 15.86
N TRP A 2 1.44 -12.50 16.01
CA TRP A 2 0.29 -12.69 15.11
C TRP A 2 -0.96 -13.19 15.86
N VAL A 3 -2.12 -12.94 15.26
CA VAL A 3 -3.39 -13.60 15.59
C VAL A 3 -3.79 -14.44 14.38
N LEU A 4 -4.08 -15.72 14.57
CA LEU A 4 -4.59 -16.61 13.53
C LEU A 4 -6.05 -16.94 13.85
N GLN A 5 -6.95 -16.65 12.92
CA GLN A 5 -8.34 -17.07 13.02
C GLN A 5 -8.92 -17.44 11.65
N ASP A 6 -9.61 -18.60 11.60
CA ASP A 6 -10.29 -19.12 10.42
C ASP A 6 -9.41 -19.16 9.17
N GLY A 7 -8.16 -19.61 9.33
CA GLY A 7 -7.18 -19.67 8.25
C GLY A 7 -6.64 -18.30 7.78
N ILE A 8 -6.94 -17.22 8.49
CA ILE A 8 -6.44 -15.87 8.21
C ILE A 8 -5.56 -15.39 9.36
N ALA A 9 -4.32 -15.02 9.03
CA ALA A 9 -3.39 -14.46 10.01
C ALA A 9 -3.31 -12.93 9.90
N TYR A 10 -3.27 -12.28 11.06
CA TYR A 10 -3.03 -10.85 11.25
C TYR A 10 -1.67 -10.70 11.92
N LEU A 11 -0.67 -10.23 11.19
CA LEU A 11 0.69 -10.04 11.68
C LEU A 11 0.91 -8.57 12.03
N PHE A 12 1.64 -8.32 13.11
CA PHE A 12 1.95 -6.98 13.60
C PHE A 12 3.47 -6.78 13.57
N PRO A 13 4.00 -6.07 12.55
CA PRO A 13 5.46 -5.86 12.40
C PRO A 13 6.06 -4.96 13.49
N GLN A 14 5.22 -4.16 14.17
CA GLN A 14 5.58 -3.40 15.36
C GLN A 14 4.72 -3.86 16.54
N SER A 15 5.28 -3.77 17.74
CA SER A 15 4.53 -4.01 18.97
C SER A 15 3.36 -3.04 19.06
N VAL A 16 2.15 -3.56 19.15
CA VAL A 16 0.92 -2.77 19.22
C VAL A 16 -0.08 -3.45 20.15
N LYS A 17 -0.82 -2.65 20.92
CA LYS A 17 -1.94 -3.17 21.70
C LYS A 17 -3.12 -3.43 20.76
N ILE A 18 -3.42 -4.70 20.57
CA ILE A 18 -4.60 -5.13 19.83
C ILE A 18 -5.76 -5.41 20.78
N ASN A 19 -6.97 -5.23 20.29
CA ASN A 19 -8.18 -5.70 20.93
C ASN A 19 -8.78 -6.78 20.04
N ALA A 20 -9.27 -7.85 20.65
CA ALA A 20 -9.97 -8.91 19.94
C ALA A 20 -11.27 -9.25 20.69
N SER A 21 -12.31 -9.60 19.95
CA SER A 21 -13.60 -10.05 20.46
C SER A 21 -14.07 -11.21 19.61
N ASN A 22 -14.52 -12.29 20.26
CA ASN A 22 -15.12 -13.44 19.60
C ASN A 22 -16.41 -13.77 20.36
N GLN A 23 -17.47 -13.02 20.07
CA GLN A 23 -18.72 -13.02 20.83
C GLN A 23 -19.91 -13.08 19.87
N SER A 24 -21.07 -13.51 20.37
CA SER A 24 -22.30 -13.49 19.59
C SER A 24 -22.84 -12.06 19.46
N GLU A 25 -23.08 -11.63 18.23
CA GLU A 25 -23.66 -10.33 17.88
C GLU A 25 -25.09 -10.53 17.38
N THR A 26 -25.99 -9.62 17.74
CA THR A 26 -27.41 -9.70 17.39
C THR A 26 -27.90 -8.44 16.69
N GLY A 27 -28.55 -8.60 15.54
CA GLY A 27 -29.07 -7.50 14.72
C GLY A 27 -30.28 -7.89 13.88
N SER A 28 -30.83 -6.97 13.11
CA SER A 28 -31.87 -7.27 12.12
C SER A 28 -31.65 -6.46 10.85
N TRP A 29 -32.10 -6.98 9.71
CA TRP A 29 -32.01 -6.28 8.43
C TRP A 29 -32.73 -4.93 8.48
N TYR A 30 -33.89 -4.88 9.13
CA TYR A 30 -34.66 -3.65 9.29
C TYR A 30 -33.88 -2.52 10.00
N LYS A 31 -32.95 -2.82 10.91
CA LYS A 31 -32.15 -1.78 11.61
C LYS A 31 -31.17 -1.04 10.70
N ILE A 32 -30.78 -1.64 9.58
CA ILE A 32 -29.81 -1.07 8.63
C ILE A 32 -30.46 -0.73 7.28
N ASN A 33 -31.64 -1.29 7.00
CA ASN A 33 -32.43 -0.99 5.80
C ASN A 33 -33.91 -0.90 6.18
N HIS A 34 -34.47 0.30 6.23
CA HIS A 34 -35.85 0.57 6.65
C HIS A 34 -36.88 0.44 5.50
N GLN A 35 -36.67 -0.49 4.56
CA GLN A 35 -37.68 -0.76 3.54
C GLN A 35 -38.86 -1.53 4.15
N SER A 36 -40.04 -1.36 3.57
CA SER A 36 -41.29 -1.94 4.08
C SER A 36 -41.27 -3.47 4.15
N ASP A 37 -40.49 -4.10 3.27
CA ASP A 37 -40.31 -5.54 3.13
C ASP A 37 -39.06 -6.08 3.86
N SER A 38 -38.27 -5.20 4.49
CA SER A 38 -37.06 -5.62 5.21
C SER A 38 -37.42 -6.46 6.45
N PRO A 39 -36.86 -7.68 6.61
CA PRO A 39 -37.13 -8.53 7.75
C PRO A 39 -36.79 -7.84 9.08
N LYS A 40 -37.71 -7.94 10.04
CA LYS A 40 -37.58 -7.32 11.37
C LYS A 40 -37.01 -8.25 12.43
N ASP A 41 -36.99 -9.55 12.15
CA ASP A 41 -36.53 -10.58 13.07
C ASP A 41 -35.07 -10.36 13.48
N LEU A 42 -34.78 -10.67 14.75
CA LEU A 42 -33.42 -10.65 15.26
C LEU A 42 -32.68 -11.89 14.79
N ILE A 43 -31.47 -11.68 14.31
CA ILE A 43 -30.52 -12.70 13.87
C ILE A 43 -29.29 -12.59 14.77
N THR A 44 -28.85 -13.71 15.33
CA THR A 44 -27.65 -13.82 16.16
C THR A 44 -26.59 -14.65 15.45
N LYS A 45 -25.34 -14.17 15.41
CA LYS A 45 -24.18 -14.85 14.83
C LYS A 45 -22.95 -14.64 15.68
N ASP A 46 -22.07 -15.63 15.74
CA ASP A 46 -20.74 -15.45 16.33
C ASP A 46 -19.87 -14.62 15.39
N VAL A 47 -19.25 -13.57 15.92
CA VAL A 47 -18.44 -12.64 15.14
C VAL A 47 -17.08 -12.48 15.79
N PHE A 48 -16.04 -12.75 14.99
CA PHE A 48 -14.66 -12.38 15.32
C PHE A 48 -14.39 -10.93 14.89
N LYS A 49 -13.90 -10.10 15.81
CA LYS A 49 -13.48 -8.72 15.60
C LYS A 49 -12.05 -8.56 16.12
N ILE A 50 -11.21 -7.87 15.36
CA ILE A 50 -9.88 -7.44 15.80
C ILE A 50 -9.67 -5.99 15.40
N TRP A 51 -9.15 -5.16 16.30
CA TRP A 51 -8.92 -3.74 16.02
C TRP A 51 -7.79 -3.15 16.85
N ILE A 52 -7.17 -2.10 16.29
CA ILE A 52 -6.21 -1.24 16.97
C ILE A 52 -6.96 0.01 17.45
N ASN A 53 -6.81 0.36 18.71
CA ASN A 53 -7.45 1.54 19.28
C ASN A 53 -6.42 2.67 19.43
N HIS A 54 -6.60 3.77 18.70
CA HIS A 54 -5.74 4.95 18.78
C HIS A 54 -6.10 5.90 19.96
N GLY A 55 -7.18 5.61 20.69
CA GLY A 55 -7.67 6.44 21.78
C GLY A 55 -8.50 7.64 21.31
N VAL A 56 -8.72 8.58 22.22
CA VAL A 56 -9.51 9.80 21.98
C VAL A 56 -8.60 10.91 21.48
N LYS A 57 -8.95 11.53 20.34
CA LYS A 57 -8.18 12.63 19.71
C LYS A 57 -6.70 12.26 19.49
N PRO A 58 -6.39 11.19 18.76
CA PRO A 58 -5.01 10.86 18.44
C PRO A 58 -4.37 11.98 17.60
N ALA A 59 -3.09 12.26 17.86
CA ALA A 59 -2.28 13.15 17.03
C ALA A 59 -1.18 12.32 16.37
N ASN A 60 -1.14 12.32 15.02
CA ASN A 60 -0.15 11.59 14.21
C ASN A 60 0.00 10.10 14.59
N ALA A 61 -1.07 9.47 15.09
CA ALA A 61 -1.04 8.04 15.38
C ALA A 61 -0.98 7.25 14.07
N THR A 62 -0.19 6.18 14.07
CA THR A 62 -0.02 5.30 12.92
C THR A 62 -0.40 3.88 13.30
N TYR A 63 -0.68 3.06 12.29
CA TYR A 63 -0.80 1.61 12.44
C TYR A 63 -0.11 0.92 11.27
N GLN A 64 0.25 -0.34 11.48
CA GLN A 64 0.67 -1.24 10.44
C GLN A 64 0.36 -2.67 10.86
N TYR A 65 -0.25 -3.43 9.95
CA TYR A 65 -0.52 -4.85 10.09
C TYR A 65 -0.51 -5.50 8.70
N ILE A 66 -0.28 -6.80 8.66
CA ILE A 66 -0.28 -7.60 7.44
C ILE A 66 -1.36 -8.66 7.58
N VAL A 67 -2.17 -8.84 6.54
CA VAL A 67 -3.17 -9.91 6.46
C VAL A 67 -2.63 -11.01 5.55
N VAL A 68 -2.60 -12.23 6.05
CA VAL A 68 -2.17 -13.42 5.30
C VAL A 68 -3.34 -14.41 5.27
N PRO A 69 -4.13 -14.43 4.19
CA PRO A 69 -5.19 -15.41 4.01
C PRO A 69 -4.63 -16.81 3.73
N SER A 70 -5.47 -17.83 3.92
CA SER A 70 -5.19 -19.23 3.55
C SER A 70 -3.89 -19.76 4.15
N THR A 71 -3.69 -19.54 5.45
CA THR A 71 -2.47 -19.95 6.15
C THR A 71 -2.74 -20.70 7.46
N ASN A 72 -1.70 -21.25 8.05
CA ASN A 72 -1.72 -21.98 9.32
C ASN A 72 -0.47 -21.66 10.17
N GLU A 73 -0.46 -22.14 11.42
CA GLU A 73 0.61 -21.85 12.38
C GLU A 73 2.00 -22.31 11.92
N LYS A 74 2.09 -23.45 11.22
CA LYS A 74 3.35 -23.97 10.70
C LYS A 74 3.93 -23.03 9.65
N GLU A 75 3.12 -22.63 8.67
CA GLU A 75 3.53 -21.70 7.60
C GLU A 75 3.93 -20.34 8.15
N LEU A 76 3.21 -19.81 9.15
CA LEU A 76 3.55 -18.55 9.80
C LEU A 76 4.90 -18.61 10.52
N THR A 77 5.21 -19.74 11.16
CA THR A 77 6.48 -19.93 11.85
C THR A 77 7.65 -20.02 10.85
N GLU A 78 7.43 -20.65 9.70
CA GLU A 78 8.45 -20.82 8.66
C GLU A 78 8.66 -19.54 7.83
N GLN A 79 7.59 -18.83 7.48
CA GLN A 79 7.61 -17.72 6.51
C GLN A 79 7.37 -16.34 7.12
N GLY A 80 6.49 -16.22 8.12
CA GLY A 80 6.16 -14.96 8.81
C GLY A 80 5.98 -13.76 7.87
N ASP A 81 6.50 -12.61 8.28
CA ASP A 81 6.57 -11.37 7.49
C ASP A 81 7.92 -11.17 6.79
N ARG A 82 8.77 -12.20 6.73
CA ARG A 82 10.21 -12.09 6.37
C ARG A 82 10.49 -11.50 4.99
N LYS A 83 9.48 -11.46 4.12
CA LYS A 83 9.59 -10.93 2.75
C LYS A 83 9.04 -9.51 2.59
N LEU A 84 8.33 -8.98 3.57
CA LEU A 84 7.74 -7.65 3.54
C LEU A 84 8.53 -6.69 4.42
N MET A 85 9.00 -5.61 3.82
CA MET A 85 9.70 -4.54 4.52
C MET A 85 8.89 -3.25 4.40
N ILE A 86 8.66 -2.58 5.53
CA ILE A 86 8.02 -1.27 5.56
C ILE A 86 9.12 -0.22 5.43
N LEU A 87 9.17 0.48 4.30
CA LEU A 87 10.19 1.48 4.00
C LEU A 87 9.82 2.86 4.56
N SER A 88 8.53 3.20 4.56
CA SER A 88 8.01 4.43 5.12
C SER A 88 6.57 4.24 5.56
N ASN A 89 6.18 4.91 6.65
CA ASN A 89 4.79 5.00 7.11
C ASN A 89 4.55 6.38 7.74
N THR A 90 4.60 7.43 6.92
CA THR A 90 4.42 8.82 7.35
C THR A 90 3.21 9.46 6.66
N ALA A 91 2.87 10.70 7.03
CA ALA A 91 1.78 11.45 6.39
C ALA A 91 2.10 11.84 4.94
N GLU A 92 3.40 11.87 4.58
CA GLU A 92 3.89 12.26 3.26
C GLU A 92 4.04 11.05 2.35
N ILE A 93 4.61 9.95 2.84
CA ILE A 93 4.94 8.76 2.05
C ILE A 93 4.66 7.48 2.86
N GLN A 94 3.92 6.56 2.26
CA GLN A 94 3.79 5.18 2.72
C GLN A 94 4.37 4.24 1.67
N ALA A 95 5.22 3.32 2.08
CA ALA A 95 5.96 2.48 1.15
C ALA A 95 6.29 1.11 1.73
N VAL A 96 6.08 0.07 0.93
CA VAL A 96 6.40 -1.32 1.27
C VAL A 96 7.19 -1.99 0.16
N GLN A 97 8.12 -2.86 0.53
CA GLN A 97 8.90 -3.69 -0.37
C GLN A 97 8.59 -5.15 -0.11
N HIS A 98 8.25 -5.89 -1.17
CA HIS A 98 8.19 -7.33 -1.15
C HIS A 98 9.45 -7.93 -1.78
N THR A 99 10.42 -8.36 -0.97
CA THR A 99 11.73 -8.85 -1.42
C THR A 99 11.60 -10.13 -2.27
N GLY A 100 10.68 -11.03 -1.94
CA GLY A 100 10.46 -12.25 -2.73
C GLY A 100 9.86 -12.02 -4.13
N LEU A 101 9.15 -10.91 -4.34
CA LEU A 101 8.56 -10.54 -5.63
C LEU A 101 9.40 -9.51 -6.38
N ASN A 102 10.42 -8.95 -5.71
CA ASN A 102 11.19 -7.81 -6.18
C ASN A 102 10.29 -6.62 -6.57
N ILE A 103 9.27 -6.34 -5.77
CA ILE A 103 8.32 -5.24 -5.99
C ILE A 103 8.41 -4.26 -4.83
N ILE A 104 8.31 -2.96 -5.13
CA ILE A 104 8.17 -1.89 -4.16
C ILE A 104 6.94 -1.06 -4.54
N GLU A 105 6.04 -0.87 -3.59
CA GLU A 105 4.79 -0.13 -3.76
C GLU A 105 4.81 1.08 -2.85
N MET A 106 4.46 2.23 -3.40
CA MET A 106 4.57 3.53 -2.75
C MET A 106 3.36 4.40 -3.02
N ILE A 107 2.96 5.12 -1.99
CA ILE A 107 1.95 6.18 -2.03
C ILE A 107 2.67 7.47 -1.63
N PHE A 108 2.64 8.46 -2.51
CA PHE A 108 3.08 9.82 -2.25
C PHE A 108 1.84 10.69 -2.03
N TYR A 109 1.62 11.13 -0.79
CA TYR A 109 0.56 12.10 -0.48
C TYR A 109 1.02 13.54 -0.76
N HIS A 110 2.34 13.76 -0.72
CA HIS A 110 2.99 15.01 -1.07
C HIS A 110 4.19 14.74 -1.98
N ALA A 111 4.66 15.79 -2.66
CA ALA A 111 5.94 15.76 -3.35
C ALA A 111 7.05 15.34 -2.38
N GLY A 112 7.94 14.45 -2.81
CA GLY A 112 8.96 13.91 -1.92
C GLY A 112 9.85 12.87 -2.60
N GLN A 113 10.76 12.30 -1.82
CA GLN A 113 11.70 11.29 -2.26
C GLN A 113 11.84 10.20 -1.20
N ILE A 114 11.99 8.96 -1.65
CA ILE A 114 12.26 7.81 -0.80
C ILE A 114 13.42 6.98 -1.35
N LYS A 115 14.21 6.42 -0.43
CA LYS A 115 15.28 5.48 -0.72
C LYS A 115 14.71 4.07 -0.83
N LEU A 116 14.96 3.40 -1.95
CA LEU A 116 14.46 2.06 -2.24
C LEU A 116 15.41 0.96 -1.75
N SER A 117 16.67 1.02 -2.20
CA SER A 117 17.70 0.03 -1.87
C SER A 117 19.09 0.53 -2.28
N GLY A 118 20.15 0.26 -1.52
CA GLY A 118 21.50 0.72 -1.89
C GLY A 118 21.54 2.24 -2.01
N ASP A 119 21.91 2.79 -3.17
CA ASP A 119 21.83 4.24 -3.45
C ASP A 119 20.64 4.63 -4.34
N LEU A 120 19.77 3.66 -4.66
CA LEU A 120 18.58 3.87 -5.48
C LEU A 120 17.53 4.63 -4.68
N LYS A 121 17.11 5.77 -5.24
CA LYS A 121 16.07 6.66 -4.75
C LYS A 121 15.08 6.90 -5.87
N ILE A 122 13.82 7.04 -5.49
CA ILE A 122 12.76 7.50 -6.37
C ILE A 122 12.07 8.71 -5.72
N GLY A 123 11.73 9.71 -6.52
CA GLY A 123 10.96 10.85 -6.04
C GLY A 123 9.87 11.24 -7.01
N MET A 124 8.87 11.93 -6.48
CA MET A 124 7.77 12.55 -7.23
C MET A 124 7.67 14.01 -6.85
N ASP A 125 7.32 14.86 -7.81
CA ASP A 125 7.03 16.29 -7.57
C ASP A 125 5.55 16.56 -7.26
N SER A 126 4.73 15.51 -7.24
CA SER A 126 3.28 15.55 -7.12
C SER A 126 2.76 14.33 -6.36
N PRO A 127 1.56 14.40 -5.76
CA PRO A 127 0.93 13.23 -5.16
C PRO A 127 0.61 12.16 -6.21
N GLY A 128 0.69 10.89 -5.84
CA GLY A 128 0.32 9.78 -6.70
C GLY A 128 0.76 8.42 -6.19
N LEU A 129 0.52 7.39 -7.00
CA LEU A 129 0.89 6.01 -6.72
C LEU A 129 2.05 5.60 -7.62
N VAL A 130 3.01 4.88 -7.05
CA VAL A 130 4.13 4.31 -7.80
C VAL A 130 4.35 2.87 -7.36
N MET A 131 4.40 1.97 -8.33
CA MET A 131 4.87 0.61 -8.17
C MET A 131 6.10 0.41 -9.02
N VAL A 132 7.13 -0.15 -8.43
CA VAL A 132 8.39 -0.46 -9.06
C VAL A 132 8.62 -1.95 -9.02
N LYS A 133 8.99 -2.55 -10.15
CA LYS A 133 9.52 -3.91 -10.20
C LYS A 133 11.01 -3.88 -10.46
N MET A 134 11.77 -4.60 -9.65
CA MET A 134 13.20 -4.76 -9.76
C MET A 134 13.54 -6.06 -10.50
N ASP A 135 14.60 -6.04 -11.29
CA ASP A 135 15.34 -7.22 -11.72
C ASP A 135 16.73 -7.16 -11.09
N ARG A 136 16.96 -8.02 -10.09
CA ARG A 136 18.13 -7.94 -9.20
C ARG A 136 18.22 -6.55 -8.55
N SER A 137 19.29 -5.80 -8.83
CA SER A 137 19.53 -4.45 -8.32
C SER A 137 19.08 -3.33 -9.27
N LYS A 138 18.45 -3.66 -10.40
CA LYS A 138 18.06 -2.69 -11.43
C LYS A 138 16.54 -2.54 -11.47
N LEU A 139 16.09 -1.31 -11.71
CA LEU A 139 14.69 -1.05 -12.01
C LEU A 139 14.33 -1.68 -13.37
N LYS A 140 13.29 -2.51 -13.39
CA LYS A 140 12.77 -3.16 -14.60
C LYS A 140 11.53 -2.45 -15.14
N THR A 141 10.55 -2.18 -14.26
CA THR A 141 9.35 -1.44 -14.65
C THR A 141 8.98 -0.41 -13.59
N ILE A 142 8.34 0.67 -14.05
CA ILE A 142 7.68 1.66 -13.21
C ILE A 142 6.23 1.73 -13.65
N THR A 143 5.30 1.57 -12.72
CA THR A 143 3.88 1.77 -12.92
C THR A 143 3.41 2.93 -12.07
N VAL A 144 2.72 3.90 -12.67
CA VAL A 144 2.19 5.07 -11.96
C VAL A 144 0.69 5.20 -12.15
N ALA A 145 0.02 5.83 -11.20
CA ALA A 145 -1.36 6.27 -11.31
C ALA A 145 -1.59 7.57 -10.52
N ASP A 146 -2.57 8.36 -10.95
CA ASP A 146 -3.08 9.52 -10.21
C ASP A 146 -4.50 9.24 -9.68
N PRO A 147 -4.64 8.90 -8.38
CA PRO A 147 -5.95 8.68 -7.77
C PRO A 147 -6.85 9.93 -7.77
N SER A 148 -6.28 11.13 -7.85
CA SER A 148 -7.05 12.37 -7.87
C SER A 148 -7.76 12.60 -9.20
N ARG A 149 -7.33 11.91 -10.28
CA ARG A 149 -7.86 12.00 -11.65
C ARG A 149 -7.74 13.40 -12.25
N LYS A 150 -6.76 14.19 -11.81
CA LYS A 150 -6.56 15.60 -12.20
C LYS A 150 -5.28 15.83 -12.98
N LEU A 151 -4.28 14.97 -12.83
CA LEU A 151 -2.98 15.12 -13.46
C LEU A 151 -3.01 14.66 -14.91
N GLY A 152 -2.49 15.50 -15.80
CA GLY A 152 -2.16 15.15 -17.18
C GLY A 152 -0.95 14.22 -17.26
N ARG A 153 0.00 14.42 -16.34
CA ARG A 153 1.29 13.74 -16.30
C ARG A 153 1.77 13.57 -14.87
N ILE A 154 2.67 12.60 -14.67
CA ILE A 154 3.47 12.47 -13.46
C ILE A 154 4.94 12.66 -13.83
N HIS A 155 5.66 13.42 -13.00
CA HIS A 155 7.11 13.55 -13.08
C HIS A 155 7.78 12.78 -11.94
N LEU A 156 8.75 11.95 -12.32
CA LEU A 156 9.52 11.12 -11.41
C LEU A 156 11.00 11.48 -11.49
N THR A 157 11.71 11.31 -10.39
CA THR A 157 13.18 11.29 -10.38
C THR A 157 13.68 9.94 -9.93
N VAL A 158 14.74 9.44 -10.56
CA VAL A 158 15.37 8.16 -10.22
C VAL A 158 16.87 8.35 -10.15
N SER A 159 17.54 7.95 -9.07
CA SER A 159 19.01 8.06 -8.92
C SER A 159 19.80 6.98 -9.66
N ASP A 160 19.36 6.66 -10.88
CA ASP A 160 20.00 5.74 -11.81
C ASP A 160 19.86 6.30 -13.22
N LYS A 161 20.90 6.14 -14.05
CA LYS A 161 20.91 6.69 -15.41
C LYS A 161 20.04 5.84 -16.31
N LYS A 162 18.95 6.42 -16.84
CA LYS A 162 18.01 5.73 -17.70
C LYS A 162 18.18 6.10 -19.17
N GLY A 163 17.84 5.15 -20.04
CA GLY A 163 17.93 5.28 -21.49
C GLY A 163 16.77 6.11 -22.08
N LEU A 164 16.89 6.39 -23.38
CA LEU A 164 16.03 7.30 -24.15
C LEU A 164 14.71 6.68 -24.63
N ASN A 165 14.33 5.50 -24.15
CA ASN A 165 13.15 4.77 -24.65
C ASN A 165 11.81 5.39 -24.21
N PHE A 166 11.85 6.42 -23.38
CA PHE A 166 10.73 7.20 -22.86
C PHE A 166 11.22 8.62 -22.58
N ALA A 167 10.31 9.56 -22.26
CA ALA A 167 10.66 10.94 -21.97
C ALA A 167 11.49 11.04 -20.68
N SER A 168 12.81 10.88 -20.83
CA SER A 168 13.79 10.88 -19.76
C SER A 168 14.93 11.83 -20.07
N LEU A 169 15.38 12.56 -19.04
CA LEU A 169 16.53 13.44 -19.11
C LEU A 169 17.46 13.14 -17.94
N TRP A 170 18.72 12.87 -18.23
CA TRP A 170 19.72 12.70 -17.19
C TRP A 170 20.24 14.06 -16.71
N ASN A 171 20.08 14.33 -15.43
CA ASN A 171 20.60 15.50 -14.76
C ASN A 171 21.95 15.18 -14.11
N ASN A 172 23.05 15.64 -14.73
CA ASN A 172 24.41 15.40 -14.24
C ASN A 172 24.68 16.04 -12.88
N GLU A 173 24.09 17.21 -12.60
CA GLU A 173 24.32 17.95 -11.36
C GLU A 173 23.66 17.24 -10.16
N LYS A 174 22.45 16.72 -10.37
CA LYS A 174 21.68 16.02 -9.34
C LYS A 174 21.95 14.51 -9.29
N GLY A 175 22.62 13.97 -10.29
CA GLY A 175 22.89 12.53 -10.42
C GLY A 175 21.60 11.70 -10.52
N ASN A 176 20.59 12.19 -11.22
CA ASN A 176 19.31 11.50 -11.38
C ASN A 176 18.73 11.62 -12.80
N SER A 177 17.88 10.67 -13.17
CA SER A 177 17.03 10.75 -14.36
C SER A 177 15.70 11.38 -13.98
N GLU A 178 15.30 12.42 -14.69
CA GLU A 178 13.97 13.02 -14.65
C GLU A 178 13.11 12.31 -15.70
N ILE A 179 12.00 11.71 -15.30
CA ILE A 179 11.13 10.87 -16.13
C ILE A 179 9.74 11.48 -16.15
N THR A 180 9.17 11.71 -17.33
CA THR A 180 7.79 12.18 -17.50
C THR A 180 6.92 11.07 -18.07
N ILE A 181 5.79 10.81 -17.42
CA ILE A 181 4.81 9.82 -17.85
C ILE A 181 3.47 10.51 -18.09
N ASP A 182 2.98 10.48 -19.34
CA ASP A 182 1.64 10.94 -19.66
C ASP A 182 0.59 9.98 -19.07
N LEU A 183 -0.42 10.54 -18.41
CA LEU A 183 -1.48 9.78 -17.77
C LEU A 183 -2.74 9.72 -18.65
N PRO A 184 -3.52 8.63 -18.57
CA PRO A 184 -4.79 8.52 -19.27
C PRO A 184 -5.74 9.61 -18.77
N GLN A 185 -6.49 10.22 -19.69
CA GLN A 185 -7.38 11.34 -19.42
C GLN A 185 -8.85 10.95 -19.59
N THR A 186 -9.77 11.86 -19.25
CA THR A 186 -11.22 11.72 -19.45
C THR A 186 -11.80 10.51 -18.70
N VAL A 187 -12.52 9.61 -19.38
CA VAL A 187 -13.12 8.40 -18.80
C VAL A 187 -12.07 7.43 -18.24
N TYR A 188 -10.81 7.55 -18.67
CA TYR A 188 -9.70 6.72 -18.19
C TYR A 188 -8.87 7.39 -17.10
N ALA A 189 -9.18 8.63 -16.69
CA ALA A 189 -8.44 9.29 -15.63
C ALA A 189 -8.43 8.45 -14.34
N GLY A 190 -7.23 8.22 -13.79
CA GLY A 190 -6.97 7.31 -12.67
C GLY A 190 -6.49 5.91 -13.06
N LYS A 191 -6.55 5.54 -14.35
CA LYS A 191 -5.94 4.31 -14.85
C LYS A 191 -4.41 4.39 -14.74
N SER A 192 -3.78 3.28 -14.38
CA SER A 192 -2.33 3.19 -14.29
C SER A 192 -1.65 3.11 -15.67
N VAL A 193 -0.40 3.54 -15.73
CA VAL A 193 0.49 3.42 -16.88
C VAL A 193 1.78 2.76 -16.43
N THR A 194 2.25 1.78 -17.20
CA THR A 194 3.51 1.08 -16.96
C THR A 194 4.50 1.43 -18.05
N ILE A 195 5.72 1.76 -17.66
CA ILE A 195 6.88 1.86 -18.54
C ILE A 195 7.90 0.78 -18.20
N GLU A 196 8.57 0.28 -19.23
CA GLU A 196 9.70 -0.65 -19.11
C GLU A 196 11.02 0.11 -19.26
N LEU A 197 12.05 -0.35 -18.54
CA LEU A 197 13.35 0.33 -18.38
C LEU A 197 14.52 -0.49 -18.94
#